data_AF-A0A7X7MGK1-F1
#
_entry.id   AF-A0A7X7MGK1-F1
#
_cell.length_a   1.000
_cell.length_b   1.000
_cell.length_c   1.000
_cell.angle_alpha   90.00
_cell.angle_beta   90.00
_cell.angle_gamma   90.00
#
_symmetry.space_group_name_H-M   'P 1'
#
loop_
_entity.id
_entity.type
_entity.pdbx_description
1 polymer ?
#
loop_
_entity_poly.entity_id
_entity_poly.type
_entity_poly.pdbx_seq_one_letter_code
_entity_poly.pdbx_strand_id
1 'polypeptide(L)'
;MQRYNITAIFLGLLLLPGFLIRPRYERNYQVAVFNTIGEIHLWGRNEQGCQDSARKVIAAWQKLHRTLNRFAPDSELSALNRTAPGEPFRCSESLWKILQNARELHTLTDGAFDVSISPLMRLWGFKQPNPQLPQEQDIAQALQLVGLNKLHFDDQERTVSFPLAGMALDFGGLAKGYALDQAREILEQDGQDCYMLNLGGNIYCSEKLPPGRKQPFQIGIRDPQDAGRILKVLTLRGQFVSTSANYERGIRVGEKKIG
;
A
#
# COMPACT_ATOMS: atom_id res chain seq x y z
N MET A 1 -68.79 25.11 43.34
CA MET A 1 -67.74 25.34 42.32
C MET A 1 -66.39 25.44 43.04
N GLN A 2 -65.68 24.32 43.15
CA GLN A 2 -64.34 24.26 43.72
C GLN A 2 -63.31 24.82 42.73
N ARG A 3 -62.50 25.78 43.18
CA ARG A 3 -61.36 26.32 42.45
C ARG A 3 -60.13 25.45 42.75
N TYR A 4 -59.51 24.89 41.71
CA TYR A 4 -58.21 24.23 41.81
C TYR A 4 -57.11 25.25 41.48
N ASN A 5 -56.18 25.46 42.42
CA ASN A 5 -54.93 26.18 42.19
C ASN A 5 -53.90 25.20 41.64
N ILE A 6 -53.34 25.48 40.47
CA ILE A 6 -52.20 24.73 39.90
C ILE A 6 -50.92 25.51 40.19
N THR A 7 -50.13 25.02 41.13
CA THR A 7 -48.78 25.49 41.39
C THR A 7 -47.84 24.74 40.45
N ALA A 8 -47.35 25.39 39.40
CA ALA A 8 -46.33 24.81 38.52
C ALA A 8 -44.94 24.98 39.15
N ILE A 9 -44.37 23.88 39.63
CA ILE A 9 -42.97 23.82 40.07
C ILE A 9 -42.10 23.69 38.81
N PHE A 10 -41.37 24.75 38.47
CA PHE A 10 -40.29 24.69 37.46
C PHE A 10 -39.09 23.95 38.06
N LEU A 11 -38.97 22.66 37.78
CA LEU A 11 -37.73 21.93 38.04
C LEU A 11 -36.75 22.24 36.89
N GLY A 12 -35.84 23.19 37.13
CA GLY A 12 -34.76 23.50 36.21
C GLY A 12 -33.83 22.30 36.07
N LEU A 13 -33.85 21.65 34.92
CA LEU A 13 -32.86 20.65 34.54
C LEU A 13 -31.58 21.40 34.12
N LEU A 14 -30.63 21.49 35.05
CA LEU A 14 -29.25 21.89 34.75
C LEU A 14 -28.63 20.82 33.83
N LEU A 15 -28.68 21.06 32.51
CA LEU A 15 -27.88 20.34 31.53
C LEU A 15 -26.42 20.68 31.77
N LEU A 16 -25.72 19.85 32.56
CA LEU A 16 -24.26 19.80 32.53
C LEU A 16 -23.84 19.56 31.07
N PRO A 17 -22.85 20.28 30.52
CA PRO A 17 -22.31 19.99 29.20
C PRO A 17 -21.51 18.69 29.32
N GLY A 18 -22.22 17.57 29.37
CA GLY A 18 -21.65 16.28 29.05
C GLY A 18 -21.06 16.43 27.66
N PHE A 19 -19.74 16.24 27.56
CA PHE A 19 -19.06 15.97 26.30
C PHE A 19 -19.87 14.89 25.59
N LEU A 20 -20.78 15.31 24.70
CA LEU A 20 -21.48 14.41 23.81
C LEU A 20 -20.39 13.83 22.92
N ILE A 21 -19.89 12.65 23.28
CA ILE A 21 -19.11 11.80 22.40
C ILE A 21 -20.08 11.49 21.26
N ARG A 22 -20.10 12.35 20.23
CA ARG A 22 -20.89 12.09 19.04
C ARG A 22 -20.39 10.76 18.49
N PRO A 23 -21.27 9.79 18.21
CA PRO A 23 -20.85 8.56 17.54
C PRO A 23 -20.18 8.99 16.24
N ARG A 24 -18.90 8.65 16.10
CA ARG A 24 -18.24 8.81 14.81
C ARG A 24 -18.78 7.70 13.91
N TYR A 25 -19.04 8.07 12.67
CA TYR A 25 -19.39 7.11 11.64
C TYR A 25 -18.21 6.17 11.42
N GLU A 26 -18.42 4.89 11.67
CA GLU A 26 -17.45 3.81 11.45
C GLU A 26 -17.84 3.05 10.18
N ARG A 27 -16.91 2.97 9.22
CA ARG A 27 -17.14 2.23 7.99
C ARG A 27 -15.85 1.65 7.44
N ASN A 28 -15.95 0.41 6.97
CA ASN A 28 -14.92 -0.24 6.19
C ASN A 28 -15.31 -0.25 4.71
N TYR A 29 -14.39 0.17 3.85
CA TYR A 29 -14.50 0.12 2.40
C TYR A 29 -13.46 -0.85 1.86
N GLN A 30 -13.85 -1.68 0.90
CA GLN A 30 -12.96 -2.68 0.30
C GLN A 30 -12.87 -2.49 -1.21
N VAL A 31 -11.69 -2.72 -1.77
CA VAL A 31 -11.45 -2.71 -3.22
C VAL A 31 -10.42 -3.77 -3.60
N ALA A 32 -10.67 -4.50 -4.69
CA ALA A 32 -9.66 -5.38 -5.28
C ALA A 32 -8.65 -4.55 -6.09
N VAL A 33 -7.38 -4.57 -5.69
CA VAL A 33 -6.30 -3.80 -6.32
C VAL A 33 -4.94 -4.42 -5.97
N PHE A 34 -3.91 -4.25 -6.81
CA PHE A 34 -2.57 -4.83 -6.59
C PHE A 34 -2.55 -6.35 -6.36
N ASN A 35 -3.50 -7.09 -6.96
CA ASN A 35 -3.72 -8.53 -6.75
C ASN A 35 -3.94 -8.90 -5.27
N THR A 36 -4.63 -8.03 -4.53
CA THR A 36 -5.06 -8.24 -3.15
C THR A 36 -6.34 -7.45 -2.88
N ILE A 37 -6.83 -7.50 -1.65
CA ILE A 37 -7.91 -6.64 -1.17
C ILE A 37 -7.28 -5.49 -0.38
N GLY A 38 -7.60 -4.27 -0.81
CA GLY A 38 -7.34 -3.05 -0.04
C GLY A 38 -8.55 -2.74 0.83
N GLU A 39 -8.29 -2.38 2.07
CA GLU A 39 -9.29 -2.01 3.08
C GLU A 39 -9.00 -0.60 3.60
N ILE A 40 -10.05 0.20 3.72
CA ILE A 40 -10.02 1.57 4.22
C ILE A 40 -11.04 1.63 5.35
N HIS A 41 -10.56 1.64 6.59
CA HIS A 41 -11.40 1.77 7.76
C HIS A 41 -11.37 3.21 8.27
N LEU A 42 -12.51 3.89 8.25
CA LEU A 42 -12.67 5.28 8.69
C LEU A 42 -13.56 5.38 9.93
N TRP A 43 -13.14 6.20 10.90
CA TRP A 43 -13.96 6.67 12.02
C TRP A 43 -14.15 8.18 11.90
N GLY A 44 -15.02 8.61 10.99
CA GLY A 44 -15.21 10.02 10.63
C GLY A 44 -16.43 10.68 11.27
N ARG A 45 -16.61 11.98 10.99
CA ARG A 45 -17.67 12.80 11.64
C ARG A 45 -19.05 12.64 11.00
N ASN A 46 -19.09 12.27 9.72
CA ASN A 46 -20.32 12.02 8.98
C ASN A 46 -20.06 11.01 7.84
N GLU A 47 -21.13 10.38 7.37
CA GLU A 47 -21.08 9.36 6.34
C GLU A 47 -20.56 9.87 4.99
N GLN A 48 -21.11 10.98 4.51
CA GLN A 48 -20.79 11.52 3.19
C GLN A 48 -19.29 11.82 3.04
N GLY A 49 -18.70 12.48 4.04
CA GLY A 49 -17.27 12.78 4.05
C GLY A 49 -16.40 11.52 4.06
N CYS A 50 -16.80 10.47 4.78
CA CYS A 50 -16.07 9.20 4.75
C CYS A 50 -16.15 8.53 3.37
N GLN A 51 -17.33 8.55 2.74
CA GLN A 51 -17.52 7.99 1.41
C GLN A 51 -16.70 8.74 0.36
N ASP A 52 -16.67 10.07 0.40
CA ASP A 52 -15.93 10.87 -0.56
C ASP A 52 -14.41 10.69 -0.41
N SER A 53 -13.90 10.66 0.82
CA SER A 53 -12.49 10.37 1.09
C SER A 53 -12.11 8.95 0.63
N ALA A 54 -12.93 7.95 0.93
CA ALA A 54 -12.69 6.58 0.49
C ALA A 54 -12.67 6.47 -1.05
N ARG A 55 -13.59 7.16 -1.75
CA ARG A 55 -13.60 7.20 -3.23
C ARG A 55 -12.31 7.78 -3.81
N LYS A 56 -11.77 8.86 -3.22
CA LYS A 56 -10.49 9.45 -3.66
C LYS A 56 -9.33 8.48 -3.48
N VAL A 57 -9.26 7.83 -2.31
CA VAL A 57 -8.22 6.81 -2.04
C VAL A 57 -8.32 5.64 -3.03
N ILE A 58 -9.53 5.11 -3.24
CA ILE A 58 -9.76 4.02 -4.19
C ILE A 58 -9.34 4.42 -5.61
N ALA A 59 -9.69 5.64 -6.04
CA ALA A 59 -9.30 6.15 -7.35
C ALA A 59 -7.77 6.29 -7.48
N ALA A 60 -7.09 6.79 -6.44
CA ALA A 60 -5.63 6.88 -6.41
C ALA A 60 -4.96 5.51 -6.51
N TRP A 61 -5.41 4.53 -5.70
CA TRP A 61 -4.91 3.15 -5.77
C TRP A 61 -5.13 2.51 -7.13
N GLN A 62 -6.31 2.68 -7.73
CA GLN A 62 -6.60 2.14 -9.06
C GLN A 62 -5.74 2.79 -10.14
N LYS A 63 -5.54 4.11 -10.09
CA LYS A 63 -4.67 4.83 -11.01
C LYS A 63 -3.24 4.30 -10.93
N LEU A 64 -2.68 4.24 -9.72
CA LEU A 64 -1.33 3.73 -9.48
C LEU A 64 -1.20 2.27 -9.91
N HIS A 65 -2.19 1.44 -9.62
CA HIS A 65 -2.22 0.04 -10.05
C HIS A 65 -2.17 -0.10 -11.58
N ARG A 66 -2.98 0.67 -12.31
CA ARG A 66 -2.97 0.67 -13.78
C ARG A 66 -1.62 1.12 -14.33
N THR A 67 -1.03 2.18 -13.76
CA THR A 67 0.30 2.68 -14.15
C THR A 67 1.38 1.62 -13.98
N LEU A 68 1.37 0.89 -12.85
CA LEU A 68 2.46 -0.03 -12.46
C LEU A 68 2.20 -1.50 -12.81
N ASN A 69 1.12 -1.82 -13.50
CA ASN A 69 0.81 -3.20 -13.83
C ASN A 69 1.68 -3.71 -14.99
N ARG A 70 2.83 -4.29 -14.68
CA ARG A 70 3.73 -4.90 -15.69
C ARG A 70 3.15 -6.08 -16.46
N PHE A 71 1.98 -6.59 -16.10
CA PHE A 71 1.27 -7.66 -16.80
C PHE A 71 0.20 -7.11 -17.75
N ALA A 72 -0.20 -5.85 -17.59
CA ALA A 72 -1.11 -5.17 -18.50
C ALA A 72 -0.29 -4.55 -19.65
N PRO A 73 -0.47 -4.98 -20.91
CA PRO A 73 0.34 -4.49 -22.03
C PRO A 73 0.20 -2.98 -22.28
N ASP A 74 -0.95 -2.41 -21.90
CA ASP A 74 -1.32 -1.00 -22.02
C ASP A 74 -0.90 -0.15 -20.80
N SER A 75 -0.29 -0.73 -19.76
CA SER A 75 0.22 0.06 -18.66
C SER A 75 1.44 0.89 -19.07
N GLU A 76 1.58 2.03 -18.41
CA GLU A 76 2.73 2.91 -18.60
C GLU A 76 4.06 2.22 -18.27
N LEU A 77 4.10 1.43 -17.18
CA LEU A 77 5.27 0.64 -16.81
C LEU A 77 5.63 -0.39 -17.88
N SER A 78 4.65 -1.06 -18.48
CA SER A 78 4.89 -1.99 -19.59
C SER A 78 5.41 -1.26 -20.82
N ALA A 79 4.94 -0.03 -21.08
CA ALA A 79 5.46 0.81 -22.17
C ALA A 79 6.91 1.20 -21.94
N LEU A 80 7.26 1.68 -20.75
CA LEU A 80 8.64 1.96 -20.35
C LEU A 80 9.52 0.71 -20.50
N ASN A 81 9.11 -0.43 -19.94
CA ASN A 81 9.90 -1.68 -20.01
C ASN A 81 10.15 -2.19 -21.44
N ARG A 82 9.34 -1.78 -22.44
CA ARG A 82 9.54 -2.14 -23.84
C ARG A 82 10.59 -1.27 -24.54
N THR A 83 11.02 -0.16 -23.97
CA THR A 83 12.05 0.70 -24.57
C THR A 83 13.47 0.19 -24.34
N ALA A 84 13.66 -0.94 -23.65
CA ALA A 84 14.97 -1.48 -23.34
C ALA A 84 15.58 -2.35 -24.47
N PRO A 85 16.81 -2.07 -24.95
CA PRO A 85 17.57 -0.85 -24.73
C PRO A 85 17.08 0.26 -25.65
N GLY A 86 17.34 1.51 -25.32
CA GLY A 86 17.07 2.60 -26.27
C GLY A 86 16.57 3.88 -25.66
N GLU A 87 15.69 4.53 -26.41
CA GLU A 87 15.36 5.94 -26.27
C GLU A 87 14.77 6.30 -24.89
N PRO A 88 15.05 7.53 -24.40
CA PRO A 88 14.42 8.07 -23.19
C PRO A 88 12.90 8.02 -23.26
N PHE A 89 12.28 7.42 -22.25
CA PHE A 89 10.85 7.36 -22.08
C PHE A 89 10.39 8.44 -21.12
N ARG A 90 9.53 9.35 -21.58
CA ARG A 90 8.94 10.40 -20.74
C ARG A 90 7.88 9.84 -19.81
N CYS A 91 8.14 9.90 -18.51
CA CYS A 91 7.25 9.40 -17.48
C CYS A 91 6.16 10.42 -17.14
N SER A 92 4.95 9.91 -16.89
CA SER A 92 3.91 10.65 -16.19
C SER A 92 4.38 11.03 -14.79
N GLU A 93 3.75 12.03 -14.20
CA GLU A 93 4.05 12.42 -12.82
C GLU A 93 3.88 11.25 -11.82
N SER A 94 2.92 10.35 -12.08
CA SER A 94 2.65 9.23 -11.18
C SER A 94 3.76 8.19 -11.22
N LEU A 95 4.23 7.82 -12.43
CA LEU A 95 5.35 6.89 -12.59
C LEU A 95 6.66 7.53 -12.12
N TRP A 96 6.87 8.80 -12.42
CA TRP A 96 8.09 9.52 -12.04
C TRP A 96 8.27 9.59 -10.52
N LYS A 97 7.22 9.95 -9.76
CA LYS A 97 7.31 10.05 -8.29
C LYS A 97 7.71 8.73 -7.62
N ILE A 98 7.14 7.60 -8.06
CA ILE A 98 7.52 6.29 -7.50
C ILE A 98 8.90 5.82 -7.97
N LEU A 99 9.35 6.22 -9.18
CA LEU A 99 10.73 6.01 -9.61
C LEU A 99 11.74 6.76 -8.73
N GLN A 100 11.42 8.01 -8.35
CA GLN A 100 12.25 8.78 -7.43
C GLN A 100 12.34 8.09 -6.06
N ASN A 101 11.21 7.61 -5.52
CA ASN A 101 11.21 6.87 -4.26
C ASN A 101 12.00 5.55 -4.37
N ALA A 102 11.93 4.86 -5.50
CA ALA A 102 12.75 3.66 -5.74
C ALA A 102 14.25 3.99 -5.78
N ARG A 103 14.66 5.12 -6.37
CA ARG A 103 16.06 5.58 -6.38
C ARG A 103 16.57 5.90 -4.97
N GLU A 104 15.74 6.55 -4.17
CA GLU A 104 16.03 6.84 -2.77
C GLU A 104 16.22 5.55 -1.96
N LEU A 105 15.27 4.61 -2.04
CA LEU A 105 15.36 3.32 -1.35
C LEU A 105 16.55 2.47 -1.81
N HIS A 106 16.83 2.45 -3.11
CA HIS A 106 18.01 1.77 -3.64
C HIS A 106 19.29 2.35 -3.03
N THR A 107 19.38 3.67 -2.87
CA THR A 107 20.54 4.32 -2.25
C THR A 107 20.60 4.03 -0.76
N LEU A 108 19.50 4.16 -0.03
CA LEU A 108 19.42 3.92 1.42
C LEU A 108 19.73 2.49 1.83
N THR A 109 19.59 1.54 0.90
CA THR A 109 19.78 0.11 1.15
C THR A 109 21.03 -0.45 0.49
N ASP A 110 21.91 0.42 -0.03
CA ASP A 110 23.12 0.04 -0.78
C ASP A 110 22.83 -0.99 -1.91
N GLY A 111 21.69 -0.82 -2.60
CA GLY A 111 21.24 -1.67 -3.69
C GLY A 111 20.53 -2.96 -3.26
N ALA A 112 20.34 -3.22 -1.96
CA ALA A 112 19.61 -4.40 -1.50
C ALA A 112 18.12 -4.35 -1.91
N PHE A 113 17.52 -3.15 -1.99
CA PHE A 113 16.22 -2.94 -2.62
C PHE A 113 16.40 -2.39 -4.04
N ASP A 114 16.06 -3.17 -5.06
CA ASP A 114 16.20 -2.77 -6.46
C ASP A 114 14.95 -3.13 -7.28
N VAL A 115 14.29 -2.11 -7.85
CA VAL A 115 13.10 -2.31 -8.71
C VAL A 115 13.46 -2.81 -10.10
N SER A 116 14.72 -2.82 -10.52
CA SER A 116 15.19 -3.41 -11.79
C SER A 116 15.31 -4.94 -11.75
N ILE A 117 14.87 -5.58 -10.67
CA ILE A 117 14.90 -7.04 -10.44
C ILE A 117 14.02 -7.87 -11.41
N SER A 118 13.25 -7.21 -12.29
CA SER A 118 12.30 -7.87 -13.20
C SER A 118 12.90 -9.01 -14.04
N PRO A 119 14.14 -8.93 -14.59
CA PRO A 119 14.77 -10.03 -15.31
C PRO A 119 14.89 -11.30 -14.46
N LEU A 120 15.35 -11.17 -13.21
CA LEU A 120 15.40 -12.28 -12.26
C LEU A 120 14.00 -12.79 -11.91
N MET A 121 13.04 -11.90 -11.66
CA MET A 121 11.66 -12.29 -11.35
C MET A 121 11.01 -13.10 -12.48
N ARG A 122 11.34 -12.81 -13.75
CA ARG A 122 10.87 -13.59 -14.91
C ARG A 122 11.55 -14.95 -14.98
N LEU A 123 12.87 -14.98 -14.78
CA LEU A 123 13.68 -16.21 -14.80
C LEU A 123 13.20 -17.21 -13.75
N TRP A 124 12.98 -16.75 -12.51
CA TRP A 124 12.46 -17.58 -11.42
C TRP A 124 11.03 -18.06 -11.63
N GLY A 125 10.28 -17.44 -12.55
CA GLY A 125 9.00 -17.98 -12.99
C GLY A 125 7.95 -18.12 -11.88
N PHE A 126 7.95 -17.29 -10.84
CA PHE A 126 6.99 -17.36 -9.71
C PHE A 126 5.50 -17.32 -10.11
N LYS A 127 5.19 -17.03 -11.37
CA LYS A 127 3.83 -17.02 -11.94
C LYS A 127 3.63 -18.00 -13.10
N GLN A 128 4.61 -18.85 -13.38
CA GLN A 128 4.48 -19.89 -14.39
C GLN A 128 3.82 -21.14 -13.79
N PRO A 129 3.03 -21.90 -14.57
CA PRO A 129 2.34 -23.08 -14.07
C PRO A 129 3.29 -24.20 -13.62
N ASN A 130 4.45 -24.34 -14.29
CA ASN A 130 5.47 -25.35 -13.98
C ASN A 130 6.85 -24.68 -13.82
N PRO A 131 7.11 -24.01 -12.69
CA PRO A 131 8.37 -23.33 -12.47
C PRO A 131 9.50 -24.36 -12.32
N GLN A 132 10.62 -24.12 -12.99
CA GLN A 132 11.84 -24.90 -12.85
C GLN A 132 12.90 -24.07 -12.13
N LEU A 133 13.83 -24.76 -11.47
CA LEU A 133 15.01 -24.09 -10.94
C LEU A 133 15.85 -23.56 -12.11
N PRO A 134 16.13 -22.25 -12.17
CA PRO A 134 17.01 -21.73 -13.21
C PRO A 134 18.44 -22.22 -13.02
N GLN A 135 19.17 -22.40 -14.12
CA GLN A 135 20.59 -22.77 -14.06
C GLN A 135 21.40 -21.60 -13.51
N GLU A 136 22.51 -21.87 -12.82
CA GLU A 136 23.39 -20.83 -12.27
C GLU A 136 23.88 -19.86 -13.36
N GLN A 137 24.14 -20.38 -14.56
CA GLN A 137 24.51 -19.56 -15.72
C GLN A 137 23.41 -18.57 -16.12
N ASP A 138 22.14 -18.99 -16.12
CA ASP A 138 21.01 -18.13 -16.45
C ASP A 138 20.82 -17.04 -15.38
N ILE A 139 21.01 -17.40 -14.10
CA ILE A 139 20.96 -16.45 -12.98
C ILE A 139 22.05 -15.40 -13.15
N ALA A 140 23.29 -15.83 -13.43
CA ALA A 140 24.43 -14.93 -13.63
C ALA A 140 24.19 -13.97 -14.82
N GLN A 141 23.60 -14.44 -15.91
CA GLN A 141 23.22 -13.58 -17.05
C GLN A 141 22.13 -12.58 -16.67
N ALA A 142 21.08 -13.03 -15.98
CA ALA A 142 20.00 -12.15 -15.53
C ALA A 142 20.49 -11.07 -14.55
N LEU A 143 21.45 -11.39 -13.67
CA LEU A 143 22.07 -10.44 -12.75
C LEU A 143 22.82 -9.31 -13.48
N GLN A 144 23.37 -9.55 -14.67
CA GLN A 144 23.98 -8.48 -15.48
C GLN A 144 22.96 -7.43 -15.93
N LEU A 145 21.66 -7.77 -15.95
CA LEU A 145 20.56 -6.88 -16.33
C LEU A 145 19.89 -6.20 -15.12
N VAL A 146 20.34 -6.48 -13.90
CA VAL A 146 19.84 -5.86 -12.66
C VAL A 146 20.82 -4.78 -12.19
N GLY A 147 20.28 -3.66 -11.72
CA GLY A 147 21.00 -2.49 -11.22
C GLY A 147 20.25 -1.22 -11.59
N LEU A 148 19.55 -0.60 -10.64
CA LEU A 148 18.88 0.69 -10.86
C LEU A 148 19.88 1.80 -11.20
N ASN A 149 21.09 1.69 -10.66
CA ASN A 149 22.22 2.57 -10.95
C ASN A 149 22.72 2.51 -12.41
N LYS A 150 22.33 1.49 -13.18
CA LYS A 150 22.64 1.39 -14.61
C LYS A 150 21.70 2.22 -15.48
N LEU A 151 20.50 2.57 -14.99
CA LEU A 151 19.54 3.35 -15.76
C LEU A 151 19.98 4.82 -15.81
N HIS A 152 19.65 5.49 -16.92
CA HIS A 152 19.83 6.93 -17.02
C HIS A 152 18.53 7.64 -16.67
N PHE A 153 18.60 8.57 -15.72
CA PHE A 153 17.48 9.40 -15.28
C PHE A 153 17.75 10.86 -15.66
N ASP A 154 16.76 11.50 -16.28
CA ASP A 154 16.74 12.94 -16.48
C ASP A 154 15.65 13.55 -15.60
N ASP A 155 16.06 14.26 -14.54
CA ASP A 155 15.13 14.86 -13.58
C ASP A 155 14.37 16.07 -14.14
N GLN A 156 14.93 16.77 -15.13
CA GLN A 156 14.31 17.95 -15.73
C GLN A 156 13.20 17.52 -16.70
N GLU A 157 13.51 16.56 -17.58
CA GLU A 157 12.56 16.07 -18.58
C GLU A 157 11.65 14.95 -18.06
N ARG A 158 11.96 14.40 -16.87
CA ARG A 158 11.31 13.23 -16.25
C ARG A 158 11.36 12.02 -17.16
N THR A 159 12.55 11.74 -17.69
CA THR A 159 12.77 10.62 -18.60
C THR A 159 13.65 9.55 -17.99
N VAL A 160 13.44 8.31 -18.45
CA VAL A 160 14.25 7.15 -18.09
C VAL A 160 14.64 6.39 -19.35
N SER A 161 15.90 5.98 -19.47
CA SER A 161 16.35 5.05 -20.52
C SER A 161 17.15 3.88 -19.95
N PHE A 162 17.11 2.76 -20.69
CA PHE A 162 17.82 1.53 -20.36
C PHE A 162 19.02 1.37 -21.30
N PRO A 163 20.24 1.19 -20.78
CA PRO A 163 21.41 0.98 -21.63
C PRO A 163 21.50 -0.44 -22.20
N LEU A 164 20.86 -1.43 -21.56
CA LEU A 164 21.01 -2.84 -21.90
C LEU A 164 19.68 -3.48 -22.30
N ALA A 165 19.72 -4.32 -23.32
CA ALA A 165 18.57 -5.10 -23.77
C ALA A 165 18.10 -6.07 -22.68
N GLY A 166 16.79 -6.12 -22.45
CA GLY A 166 16.18 -7.03 -21.49
C GLY A 166 16.11 -6.52 -20.05
N MET A 167 16.70 -5.35 -19.74
CA MET A 167 16.42 -4.66 -18.47
C MET A 167 14.93 -4.34 -18.37
N ALA A 168 14.40 -4.39 -17.15
CA ALA A 168 13.02 -4.02 -16.87
C ALA A 168 12.79 -3.77 -15.39
N LEU A 169 11.75 -3.00 -15.10
CA LEU A 169 11.35 -2.63 -13.76
C LEU A 169 10.16 -3.46 -13.25
N ASP A 170 10.13 -3.74 -11.96
CA ASP A 170 9.08 -4.37 -11.19
C ASP A 170 8.94 -3.65 -9.83
N PHE A 171 7.77 -3.05 -9.59
CA PHE A 171 7.47 -2.31 -8.36
C PHE A 171 6.75 -3.16 -7.31
N GLY A 172 6.68 -4.47 -7.45
CA GLY A 172 5.92 -5.35 -6.55
C GLY A 172 6.32 -5.23 -5.07
N GLY A 173 7.59 -4.92 -4.80
CA GLY A 173 8.14 -4.68 -3.47
C GLY A 173 7.89 -3.28 -2.89
N LEU A 174 7.47 -2.30 -3.71
CA LEU A 174 7.27 -0.91 -3.29
C LEU A 174 5.83 -0.43 -3.39
N ALA A 175 5.12 -0.85 -4.45
CA ALA A 175 3.87 -0.25 -4.89
C ALA A 175 2.80 -0.16 -3.79
N LYS A 176 2.70 -1.17 -2.92
CA LYS A 176 1.69 -1.21 -1.85
C LYS A 176 2.01 -0.21 -0.73
N GLY A 177 3.27 -0.11 -0.29
CA GLY A 177 3.68 0.88 0.71
C GLY A 177 3.43 2.30 0.20
N TYR A 178 3.90 2.59 -1.00
CA TYR A 178 3.70 3.89 -1.66
C TYR A 178 2.20 4.22 -1.86
N ALA A 179 1.37 3.22 -2.18
CA ALA A 179 -0.09 3.41 -2.26
C ALA A 179 -0.70 3.80 -0.90
N LEU A 180 -0.21 3.23 0.20
CA LEU A 180 -0.68 3.60 1.54
C LEU A 180 -0.22 5.02 1.93
N ASP A 181 0.98 5.44 1.52
CA ASP A 181 1.43 6.82 1.71
C ASP A 181 0.50 7.82 1.01
N GLN A 182 0.17 7.57 -0.26
CA GLN A 182 -0.79 8.39 -1.00
C GLN A 182 -2.18 8.42 -0.34
N ALA A 183 -2.63 7.27 0.17
CA ALA A 183 -3.91 7.21 0.87
C ALA A 183 -3.89 8.02 2.18
N ARG A 184 -2.81 7.93 2.95
CA ARG A 184 -2.59 8.70 4.17
C ARG A 184 -2.68 10.20 3.88
N GLU A 185 -1.95 10.68 2.88
CA GLU A 185 -1.96 12.09 2.47
C GLU A 185 -3.36 12.58 2.07
N ILE A 186 -4.09 11.79 1.27
CA ILE A 186 -5.46 12.13 0.85
C ILE A 186 -6.39 12.24 2.07
N LEU A 187 -6.32 11.27 3.00
CA LEU A 187 -7.16 11.25 4.18
C LEU A 187 -6.85 12.41 5.15
N GLU A 188 -5.56 12.74 5.32
CA GLU A 188 -5.13 13.89 6.13
C GLU A 188 -5.62 15.21 5.52
N GLN A 189 -5.51 15.39 4.20
CA GLN A 189 -6.01 16.58 3.49
C GLN A 189 -7.53 16.72 3.56
N ASP A 190 -8.25 15.60 3.57
CA ASP A 190 -9.71 15.57 3.74
C ASP A 190 -10.15 15.75 5.21
N GLY A 191 -9.21 15.90 6.15
CA GLY A 191 -9.48 16.10 7.57
C GLY A 191 -9.97 14.83 8.29
N GLN A 192 -9.72 13.65 7.73
CA GLN A 192 -9.96 12.38 8.41
C GLN A 192 -8.83 12.16 9.41
N ASP A 193 -9.18 12.12 10.70
CA ASP A 193 -8.19 12.08 11.78
C ASP A 193 -8.02 10.71 12.42
N CYS A 194 -8.93 9.76 12.17
CA CYS A 194 -8.90 8.41 12.72
C CYS A 194 -9.24 7.38 11.64
N TYR A 195 -8.25 6.58 11.25
CA TYR A 195 -8.39 5.58 10.21
C TYR A 195 -7.32 4.47 10.28
N MET A 196 -7.61 3.36 9.64
CA MET A 196 -6.69 2.26 9.39
C MET A 196 -6.76 1.90 7.91
N LEU A 197 -5.59 1.75 7.30
CA LEU A 197 -5.45 1.29 5.92
C LEU A 197 -4.78 -0.08 5.94
N ASN A 198 -5.26 -1.01 5.12
CA ASN A 198 -4.66 -2.32 4.95
C ASN A 198 -4.62 -2.66 3.46
N LEU A 199 -3.44 -2.95 2.93
CA LEU A 199 -3.27 -3.34 1.54
C LEU A 199 -2.49 -4.64 1.47
N GLY A 200 -3.21 -5.76 1.56
CA GLY A 200 -2.63 -7.10 1.57
C GLY A 200 -1.61 -7.30 2.67
N GLY A 201 -1.92 -6.90 3.91
CA GLY A 201 -1.05 -7.03 5.08
C GLY A 201 -0.06 -5.89 5.28
N ASN A 202 0.01 -4.94 4.35
CA ASN A 202 0.71 -3.67 4.55
C ASN A 202 -0.28 -2.73 5.24
N ILE A 203 0.02 -2.30 6.45
CA ILE A 203 -0.96 -1.63 7.31
C ILE A 203 -0.43 -0.27 7.75
N TYR A 204 -1.30 0.72 7.73
CA TYR A 204 -1.09 2.01 8.40
C TYR A 204 -2.19 2.25 9.42
N CYS A 205 -1.81 2.76 10.59
CA CYS A 205 -2.73 3.15 11.64
C CYS A 205 -2.52 4.62 12.00
N SER A 206 -3.56 5.43 11.88
CA SER A 206 -3.52 6.84 12.26
C SER A 206 -3.14 7.05 13.73
N GLU A 207 -2.70 8.26 14.09
CA GLU A 207 -2.34 8.58 15.48
C GLU A 207 -3.53 8.62 16.43
N LYS A 208 -4.72 8.95 15.92
CA LYS A 208 -5.92 9.08 16.74
C LYS A 208 -6.50 7.72 17.03
N LEU A 209 -6.93 7.56 18.29
CA LEU A 209 -7.58 6.36 18.76
C LEU A 209 -8.98 6.22 18.15
N PRO A 210 -9.40 4.99 17.78
CA PRO A 210 -10.79 4.70 17.49
C PRO A 210 -11.69 5.18 18.64
N PRO A 211 -12.78 5.89 18.36
CA PRO A 211 -13.69 6.41 19.37
C PRO A 211 -14.17 5.33 20.34
N GLY A 212 -14.20 5.66 21.62
CA GLY A 212 -14.59 4.72 22.68
C GLY A 212 -13.54 3.68 23.03
N ARG A 213 -12.38 3.65 22.35
CA ARG A 213 -11.28 2.74 22.70
C ARG A 213 -10.22 3.42 23.55
N LYS A 214 -9.73 2.67 24.55
CA LYS A 214 -8.66 3.10 25.47
C LYS A 214 -7.26 2.74 24.95
N GLN A 215 -7.16 1.83 23.99
CA GLN A 215 -5.90 1.32 23.46
C GLN A 215 -5.75 1.67 21.98
N PRO A 216 -4.51 1.92 21.51
CA PRO A 216 -4.21 2.06 20.08
C PRO A 216 -4.51 0.79 19.28
N PHE A 217 -4.38 0.90 17.97
CA PHE A 217 -4.61 -0.19 17.03
C PHE A 217 -3.76 -1.40 17.41
N GLN A 218 -4.40 -2.56 17.51
CA GLN A 218 -3.76 -3.83 17.81
C GLN A 218 -3.63 -4.63 16.51
N ILE A 219 -2.41 -4.77 16.00
CA ILE A 219 -2.13 -5.45 14.73
C ILE A 219 -1.39 -6.76 15.01
N GLY A 220 -2.00 -7.88 14.63
CA GLY A 220 -1.41 -9.20 14.77
C GLY A 220 -0.37 -9.47 13.67
N ILE A 221 0.82 -9.92 14.06
CA ILE A 221 1.80 -10.56 13.19
C ILE A 221 1.46 -12.05 13.15
N ARG A 222 1.20 -12.57 11.96
CA ARG A 222 0.92 -13.99 11.72
C ARG A 222 2.16 -14.84 11.93
N ASP A 223 1.98 -16.05 12.45
CA ASP A 223 3.05 -17.05 12.52
C ASP A 223 3.43 -17.52 11.10
N PRO A 224 4.72 -17.43 10.70
CA PRO A 224 5.22 -17.96 9.42
C PRO A 224 4.94 -19.45 9.19
N GLN A 225 4.85 -20.24 10.26
CA GLN A 225 4.70 -21.69 10.22
C GLN A 225 3.24 -22.14 10.31
N ASP A 226 2.37 -21.29 10.87
CA ASP A 226 0.95 -21.57 11.06
C ASP A 226 0.11 -20.34 10.72
N ALA A 227 -0.53 -20.37 9.55
CA ALA A 227 -1.32 -19.24 9.07
C ALA A 227 -2.56 -18.91 9.93
N GLY A 228 -3.01 -19.85 10.77
CA GLY A 228 -4.11 -19.66 11.71
C GLY A 228 -3.71 -19.00 13.02
N ARG A 229 -2.40 -18.87 13.30
CA ARG A 229 -1.89 -18.38 14.58
C ARG A 229 -1.35 -16.96 14.48
N ILE A 230 -1.63 -16.16 15.50
CA ILE A 230 -0.97 -14.87 15.74
C ILE A 230 0.26 -15.13 16.61
N LEU A 231 1.44 -14.80 16.08
CA LEU A 231 2.71 -14.93 16.79
C LEU A 231 2.90 -13.80 17.81
N LYS A 232 2.55 -12.57 17.42
CA LYS A 232 2.72 -11.38 18.26
C LYS A 232 1.68 -10.33 17.90
N VAL A 233 1.30 -9.49 18.86
CA VAL A 233 0.46 -8.31 18.62
C VAL A 233 1.31 -7.05 18.80
N LEU A 234 1.25 -6.16 17.81
CA LEU A 234 1.84 -4.83 17.87
C LEU A 234 0.76 -3.81 18.22
N THR A 235 1.13 -2.85 19.07
CA THR A 235 0.31 -1.66 19.32
C THR A 235 0.83 -0.52 18.45
N LEU A 236 0.02 -0.05 17.50
CA LEU A 236 0.42 0.98 16.53
C LEU A 236 -0.32 2.30 16.75
N ARG A 237 0.41 3.39 16.56
CA ARG A 237 -0.12 4.76 16.61
C ARG A 237 0.70 5.66 15.69
N GLY A 238 0.12 6.13 14.59
CA GLY A 238 0.82 6.96 13.60
C GLY A 238 1.93 6.21 12.86
N GLN A 239 1.75 4.91 12.63
CA GLN A 239 2.83 4.02 12.19
C GLN A 239 2.37 3.09 11.08
N PHE A 240 3.32 2.75 10.22
CA PHE A 240 3.21 1.68 9.24
C PHE A 240 3.77 0.38 9.82
N VAL A 241 3.17 -0.74 9.41
CA VAL A 241 3.77 -2.07 9.53
C VAL A 241 3.61 -2.80 8.21
N SER A 242 4.68 -3.45 7.77
CA SER A 242 4.66 -4.35 6.64
C SER A 242 5.53 -5.56 6.94
N THR A 243 5.12 -6.72 6.44
CA THR A 243 5.87 -7.97 6.55
C THR A 243 6.22 -8.46 5.16
N SER A 244 7.48 -8.86 4.97
CA SER A 244 7.94 -9.56 3.78
C SER A 244 8.33 -10.98 4.17
N ALA A 245 7.92 -11.96 3.38
CA ALA A 245 8.00 -13.35 3.79
C ALA A 245 8.08 -14.30 2.59
N ASN A 246 9.00 -15.26 2.67
CA ASN A 246 9.18 -16.35 1.72
C ASN A 246 8.03 -17.37 1.69
N TYR A 247 7.06 -17.26 2.61
CA TYR A 247 5.89 -18.12 2.68
C TYR A 247 4.62 -17.53 2.07
N GLU A 248 4.59 -16.22 1.78
CA GLU A 248 3.41 -15.57 1.21
C GLU A 248 3.23 -15.90 -0.27
N ARG A 249 4.33 -15.87 -1.03
CA ARG A 249 4.36 -16.23 -2.46
C ARG A 249 5.62 -17.02 -2.73
N GLY A 250 5.45 -18.25 -3.19
CA GLY A 250 6.57 -19.12 -3.50
C GLY A 250 6.18 -20.25 -4.43
N ILE A 251 7.20 -20.89 -5.00
CA ILE A 251 7.08 -22.07 -5.85
C ILE A 251 7.61 -23.28 -5.09
N ARG A 252 7.11 -24.46 -5.46
CA ARG A 252 7.70 -25.73 -5.05
C ARG A 252 8.38 -26.35 -6.27
N VAL A 253 9.68 -26.62 -6.15
CA VAL A 253 10.44 -27.36 -7.14
C VAL A 253 10.98 -28.62 -6.46
N GLY A 254 10.37 -29.77 -6.77
CA GLY A 254 10.56 -30.99 -5.98
C GLY A 254 10.12 -30.78 -4.52
N GLU A 255 11.01 -31.08 -3.58
CA GLU A 255 10.76 -30.91 -2.14
C GLU A 255 11.08 -29.50 -1.60
N LYS A 256 11.75 -28.66 -2.39
CA LYS A 256 12.18 -27.33 -1.95
C LYS A 256 11.09 -26.28 -2.16
N LYS A 257 10.81 -25.51 -1.12
CA LYS A 257 9.99 -24.28 -1.20
C LYS A 257 10.91 -23.09 -1.41
N ILE A 258 10.57 -22.25 -2.39
CA ILE A 258 11.35 -21.06 -2.77
C ILE A 258 10.39 -19.87 -2.79
N GLY A 259 10.73 -18.79 -2.10
CA GLY A 259 9.96 -17.55 -2.03
C GLY A 259 10.77 -16.41 -1.43
#